data_AF-A0A927BRX1-F1
#
_entry.id   AF-A0A927BRX1-F1
#
_cell.length_a   1.000
_cell.length_b   1.000
_cell.length_c   1.000
_cell.angle_alpha   90.00
_cell.angle_beta   90.00
_cell.angle_gamma   90.00
#
_symmetry.space_group_name_H-M   'P 1'
#
loop_
_entity.id
_entity.type
_entity.pdbx_description
1 polymer ?
#
loop_
_entity_poly.entity_id
_entity_poly.type
_entity_poly.pdbx_seq_one_letter_code
_entity_poly.pdbx_strand_id
1 'polypeptide(L)'
;MAYMHGNLALQPKKEPQHAPKPKKRVIVKRKTMPVQEKLLYLFTIAVCVIVAGTIIFRYASIYQMNVNIQDLNRQQNALSIEVQELKKKVEQLSDPQVLRGKAIEQGMVQSDPDASIQIMMDGAAVLNE
;
A
#
# COMPACT_ATOMS: atom_id res chain seq x y z
N MET A 1 -88.00 74.01 -36.66
CA MET A 1 -88.67 73.18 -35.64
C MET A 1 -89.28 71.96 -36.32
N ALA A 2 -88.76 70.78 -36.00
CA ALA A 2 -89.44 69.50 -36.13
C ALA A 2 -89.00 68.69 -34.90
N TYR A 3 -89.93 68.53 -33.98
CA TYR A 3 -89.77 67.86 -32.70
C TYR A 3 -89.52 66.37 -32.93
N MET A 4 -88.39 65.84 -32.47
CA MET A 4 -88.18 64.41 -32.31
C MET A 4 -87.76 64.15 -30.87
N HIS A 5 -88.78 64.03 -30.02
CA HIS A 5 -88.69 63.30 -28.76
C HIS A 5 -88.72 61.82 -29.12
N GLY A 6 -87.56 61.17 -29.12
CA GLY A 6 -87.41 59.77 -29.48
C GLY A 6 -86.23 59.16 -28.74
N ASN A 7 -86.55 58.41 -27.69
CA ASN A 7 -85.74 57.46 -26.92
C ASN A 7 -84.22 57.46 -27.24
N LEU A 8 -83.42 58.04 -26.34
CA LEU A 8 -81.95 58.06 -26.38
C LEU A 8 -81.34 56.68 -26.03
N ALA A 9 -81.85 55.62 -26.66
CA ALA A 9 -81.44 54.23 -26.44
C ALA A 9 -80.75 53.62 -27.68
N LEU A 10 -79.99 54.42 -28.41
CA LEU A 10 -78.98 53.92 -29.33
C LEU A 10 -77.63 54.51 -28.93
N GLN A 11 -77.08 53.97 -27.84
CA GLN A 11 -75.64 53.98 -27.66
C GLN A 11 -75.06 53.22 -28.85
N PRO A 12 -74.15 53.80 -29.66
CA PRO A 12 -73.41 53.01 -30.63
C PRO A 12 -72.68 51.92 -29.85
N LYS A 13 -72.97 50.66 -30.19
CA LYS A 13 -72.33 49.48 -29.62
C LYS A 13 -70.83 49.61 -29.81
N LYS A 14 -70.13 50.12 -28.78
CA LYS A 14 -68.67 49.98 -28.68
C LYS A 14 -68.42 48.47 -28.72
N GLU A 15 -67.72 48.03 -29.75
CA GLU A 15 -67.15 46.69 -29.73
C GLU A 15 -66.43 46.49 -28.40
N PRO A 16 -66.60 45.34 -27.73
CA PRO A 16 -65.84 45.07 -26.53
C PRO A 16 -64.37 45.10 -26.92
N GLN A 17 -63.69 46.17 -26.51
CA GLN A 17 -62.24 46.27 -26.51
C GLN A 17 -61.74 44.99 -25.87
N HIS A 18 -61.11 44.13 -26.69
CA HIS A 18 -60.58 42.85 -26.26
C HIS A 18 -59.88 43.05 -24.93
N ALA A 19 -60.43 42.46 -23.87
CA ALA A 19 -59.79 42.49 -22.56
C ALA A 19 -58.36 41.96 -22.75
N PRO A 20 -57.32 42.71 -22.32
CA PRO A 20 -55.95 42.24 -22.47
C PRO A 20 -55.83 40.90 -21.74
N LYS A 21 -55.55 39.83 -22.48
CA LYS A 21 -55.32 38.49 -21.91
C LYS A 21 -54.32 38.64 -20.76
N PRO A 22 -54.58 38.03 -19.58
CA PRO A 22 -53.66 38.14 -18.45
C PRO A 22 -52.30 37.61 -18.89
N LYS A 23 -51.32 38.52 -18.97
CA LYS A 23 -49.93 38.16 -19.27
C LYS A 23 -49.48 37.25 -18.13
N LYS A 24 -49.33 35.95 -18.42
CA LYS A 24 -48.82 34.97 -17.45
C LYS A 24 -47.48 35.50 -16.97
N ARG A 25 -47.40 35.85 -15.69
CA ARG A 25 -46.16 36.27 -15.03
C ARG A 25 -45.22 35.06 -15.13
N VAL A 26 -44.28 35.11 -16.06
CA VAL A 26 -43.25 34.08 -16.18
C VAL A 26 -42.38 34.24 -14.95
N ILE A 27 -42.68 33.46 -13.91
CA ILE A 27 -41.80 33.34 -12.77
C ILE A 27 -40.58 32.61 -13.31
N VAL A 28 -39.52 33.35 -13.55
CA VAL A 28 -38.21 32.79 -13.91
C VAL A 28 -37.76 32.02 -12.67
N LYS A 29 -38.06 30.72 -12.62
CA LYS A 29 -37.53 29.85 -11.58
C LYS A 29 -36.01 29.95 -11.68
N ARG A 30 -35.35 30.38 -10.59
CA ARG A 30 -33.88 30.47 -10.55
C ARG A 30 -33.34 29.12 -11.01
N LYS A 31 -32.55 29.13 -12.08
CA LYS A 31 -31.97 27.95 -12.69
C LYS A 31 -31.20 27.23 -11.58
N THR A 32 -31.74 26.10 -11.10
CA THR A 32 -31.06 25.27 -10.12
C THR A 32 -29.77 24.82 -10.77
N MET A 33 -28.62 25.19 -10.20
CA MET A 33 -27.32 24.78 -10.72
C MET A 33 -27.34 23.26 -10.90
N PRO A 34 -26.96 22.75 -12.09
CA PRO A 34 -27.04 21.34 -12.39
C PRO A 34 -26.24 20.56 -11.33
N VAL A 35 -26.88 19.54 -10.75
CA VAL A 35 -26.29 18.70 -9.70
C VAL A 35 -24.93 18.11 -10.10
N GLN A 36 -24.69 17.93 -11.40
CA GLN A 36 -23.43 17.45 -11.96
C GLN A 36 -22.23 18.35 -11.62
N GLU A 37 -22.37 19.67 -11.73
CA GLU A 37 -21.25 20.59 -11.42
C GLU A 37 -20.90 20.53 -9.93
N LYS A 38 -21.91 20.53 -9.04
CA LYS A 38 -21.71 20.38 -7.59
C LYS A 38 -21.05 19.05 -7.23
N LEU A 39 -21.43 17.96 -7.89
CA LEU A 39 -20.88 16.64 -7.63
C LEU A 39 -19.41 16.55 -8.04
N LEU A 40 -19.05 17.19 -9.16
CA LEU A 40 -17.68 17.23 -9.66
C LEU A 40 -16.77 18.01 -8.68
N TYR A 41 -17.23 19.14 -8.13
CA TYR A 41 -16.49 19.86 -7.08
C TYR A 41 -16.30 19.04 -5.80
N LEU A 42 -17.31 18.27 -5.39
CA LEU A 42 -17.19 17.41 -4.21
C LEU A 42 -16.19 16.27 -4.46
N PHE A 43 -16.19 15.73 -5.68
CA PHE A 43 -15.24 14.71 -6.09
C PHE A 43 -13.80 15.24 -6.11
N THR A 44 -13.55 16.45 -6.63
CA THR A 44 -12.18 17.02 -6.62
C THR A 44 -11.65 17.24 -5.20
N ILE A 45 -12.50 17.69 -4.28
CA ILE A 45 -12.14 17.82 -2.86
C ILE A 45 -11.84 16.44 -2.28
N ALA A 46 -12.68 15.43 -2.55
CA ALA A 46 -12.47 14.08 -2.06
C ALA A 46 -11.14 13.49 -2.55
N VAL A 47 -10.83 13.64 -3.84
CA VAL A 47 -9.55 13.21 -4.42
C VAL A 47 -8.38 13.93 -3.76
N CYS A 48 -8.49 15.24 -3.54
CA CYS A 48 -7.44 16.01 -2.86
C CYS A 48 -7.16 15.49 -1.44
N VAL A 49 -8.21 15.22 -0.66
CA VAL A 49 -8.09 14.67 0.70
C VAL A 49 -7.50 13.26 0.69
N ILE A 50 -7.89 12.41 -0.27
CA ILE A 50 -7.31 11.06 -0.41
C ILE A 50 -5.82 11.14 -0.74
N VAL A 51 -5.42 12.01 -1.66
CA VAL A 51 -4.00 12.20 -2.00
C VAL A 51 -3.22 12.69 -0.79
N ALA A 52 -3.71 13.71 -0.08
CA ALA A 52 -3.07 14.19 1.14
C ALA A 52 -2.98 13.10 2.23
N GLY A 53 -4.06 12.34 2.43
CA GLY A 53 -4.12 11.25 3.40
C GLY A 53 -3.15 10.11 3.07
N THR A 54 -3.06 9.70 1.80
CA THR A 54 -2.13 8.65 1.38
C THR A 54 -0.67 9.06 1.55
N ILE A 55 -0.33 10.32 1.27
CA ILE A 55 1.01 10.86 1.53
C ILE A 55 1.35 10.73 3.02
N ILE A 56 0.50 11.26 3.92
CA ILE A 56 0.73 11.21 5.36
C ILE A 56 0.88 9.75 5.85
N PHE A 57 0.02 8.85 5.38
CA PHE A 57 0.08 7.42 5.73
C PHE A 57 1.38 6.75 5.26
N ARG A 58 1.86 7.11 4.07
CA ARG A 58 3.14 6.61 3.54
C ARG A 58 4.32 7.09 4.38
N TYR A 59 4.31 8.35 4.84
CA TYR A 59 5.35 8.88 5.72
C TYR A 59 5.45 8.14 7.05
N ALA A 60 4.32 7.84 7.69
CA ALA A 60 4.29 7.05 8.93
C ALA A 60 4.86 5.64 8.72
N SER A 61 4.50 4.98 7.61
CA SER A 61 5.02 3.64 7.28
C SER A 61 6.53 3.63 7.04
N ILE A 62 7.07 4.67 6.38
CA ILE A 62 8.52 4.80 6.14
C ILE A 62 9.28 4.97 7.46
N TYR A 63 8.73 5.74 8.40
CA TYR A 63 9.36 5.91 9.71
C TYR A 63 9.45 4.58 10.47
N GLN A 64 8.35 3.83 10.51
CA GLN A 64 8.31 2.53 11.17
C GLN A 64 9.26 1.51 10.50
N MET A 65 9.40 1.58 9.18
CA MET A 65 10.32 0.72 8.43
C MET A 65 11.80 1.02 8.73
N ASN A 66 12.18 2.29 8.87
CA ASN A 66 13.56 2.66 9.23
C ASN A 66 13.96 2.12 10.61
N VAL A 67 13.06 2.21 11.60
CA VAL A 67 13.32 1.65 12.94
C VAL A 67 13.48 0.14 12.86
N ASN A 68 12.59 -0.55 12.11
CA ASN A 68 12.68 -1.98 11.92
C ASN A 68 14.00 -2.40 11.24
N ILE A 69 14.44 -1.67 10.22
CA ILE A 69 15.74 -1.91 9.56
C ILE A 69 16.90 -1.75 10.56
N GLN A 70 16.84 -0.76 11.46
CA GLN A 70 17.88 -0.57 12.46
C GLN A 70 17.92 -1.73 13.47
N ASP A 71 16.77 -2.20 13.94
CA ASP A 71 16.71 -3.33 14.85
C ASP A 71 17.10 -4.65 14.18
N LEU A 72 16.76 -4.85 12.92
CA LEU A 72 17.20 -6.01 12.14
C LEU A 72 18.72 -6.00 11.93
N ASN A 73 19.31 -4.85 11.62
CA ASN A 73 20.78 -4.73 11.52
C ASN A 73 21.48 -5.02 12.85
N ARG A 74 20.93 -4.56 13.98
CA ARG A 74 21.47 -4.85 15.31
C ARG A 74 21.44 -6.35 15.60
N GLN A 75 20.31 -7.01 15.32
CA GLN A 75 20.18 -8.45 15.49
C GLN A 75 21.16 -9.21 14.60
N GLN A 76 21.29 -8.84 13.33
CA GLN A 76 22.22 -9.48 12.41
C GLN A 76 23.69 -9.33 12.87
N ASN A 77 24.05 -8.15 13.37
CA ASN A 77 25.38 -7.93 13.95
C ASN A 77 25.62 -8.76 15.20
N ALA A 78 24.63 -8.85 16.10
CA ALA A 78 24.73 -9.69 17.29
C ALA A 78 24.91 -11.17 16.92
N LEU A 79 24.09 -11.69 16.01
CA LEU A 79 24.21 -13.06 15.49
C LEU A 79 25.57 -13.29 14.81
N SER A 80 26.08 -12.32 14.05
CA SER A 80 27.40 -12.44 13.40
C SER A 80 28.54 -12.55 14.43
N ILE A 81 28.46 -11.77 15.51
CA ILE A 81 29.43 -11.83 16.61
C ILE A 81 29.36 -13.18 17.32
N GLU A 82 28.15 -13.67 17.64
CA GLU A 82 27.95 -14.98 18.26
C GLU A 82 28.51 -16.11 17.39
N VAL A 83 28.24 -16.07 16.08
CA VAL A 83 28.78 -17.05 15.13
C VAL A 83 30.31 -17.01 15.08
N GLN A 84 30.91 -15.82 15.08
CA GLN A 84 32.37 -15.67 15.10
C GLN A 84 32.97 -16.19 16.42
N GLU A 85 32.33 -15.93 17.55
CA GLU A 85 32.76 -16.45 18.84
C GLU A 85 32.67 -17.98 18.88
N LEU A 86 31.57 -18.55 18.39
CA LEU A 86 31.40 -20.00 18.28
C LEU A 86 32.47 -20.62 17.36
N LYS A 87 32.73 -20.00 16.20
CA LYS A 87 33.79 -20.45 15.29
C LYS A 87 35.15 -20.41 15.95
N LYS A 88 35.47 -19.34 16.67
CA LYS A 88 36.74 -19.22 17.42
C LYS A 88 36.86 -20.31 18.49
N LYS A 89 35.78 -20.59 19.23
CA LYS A 89 35.75 -21.69 20.21
C LYS A 89 35.96 -23.05 19.56
N VAL A 90 35.34 -23.28 18.40
CA VAL A 90 35.56 -24.50 17.62
C VAL A 90 37.00 -24.59 17.15
N GLU A 91 37.58 -23.54 16.57
CA GLU A 91 38.98 -23.53 16.15
C GLU A 91 39.94 -23.77 17.32
N GLN A 92 39.70 -23.17 18.48
CA GLN A 92 40.48 -23.41 19.70
C GLN A 92 40.38 -24.86 20.20
N LEU A 93 39.20 -25.47 20.12
CA LEU A 93 38.97 -26.86 20.53
C LEU A 93 39.44 -27.88 19.49
N SER A 94 39.40 -27.50 18.21
CA SER A 94 39.90 -28.26 17.08
C SER A 94 41.40 -28.07 16.87
N ASP A 95 42.06 -27.21 17.65
CA ASP A 95 43.50 -27.05 17.61
C ASP A 95 44.17 -28.40 17.91
N PRO A 96 44.97 -28.95 16.98
CA PRO A 96 45.56 -30.27 17.10
C PRO A 96 46.38 -30.46 18.38
N GLN A 97 46.88 -29.38 18.98
CA GLN A 97 47.58 -29.44 20.28
C GLN A 97 46.62 -29.77 21.44
N VAL A 98 45.44 -29.16 21.46
CA VAL A 98 44.39 -29.43 22.46
C VAL A 98 43.80 -30.82 22.28
N LEU A 99 43.58 -31.22 21.02
CA LEU A 99 43.13 -32.58 20.69
C LEU A 99 44.16 -33.63 21.09
N ARG A 100 45.46 -33.40 20.85
CA ARG A 100 46.53 -34.30 21.31
C ARG A 100 46.59 -34.36 22.84
N GLY A 101 46.46 -33.23 23.53
CA GLY A 101 46.39 -33.20 25.00
C GLY A 101 45.23 -34.02 25.56
N LYS A 102 44.01 -33.79 25.05
CA LYS A 102 42.82 -34.58 25.43
C LYS A 102 42.95 -36.05 25.05
N ALA A 103 43.53 -36.38 23.89
CA ALA A 103 43.73 -37.76 23.47
C ALA A 103 44.71 -38.49 24.40
N ILE A 104 45.79 -37.83 24.82
CA ILE A 104 46.75 -38.37 25.79
C ILE A 104 46.10 -38.55 27.17
N GLU A 105 45.31 -37.58 27.64
CA GLU A 105 44.52 -37.70 28.89
C GLU A 105 43.51 -38.85 28.84
N GLN A 106 42.94 -39.13 27.67
CA GLN A 106 42.03 -40.25 27.43
C GLN A 106 42.76 -41.58 27.18
N GLY A 107 44.09 -41.62 27.31
CA GLY A 107 44.90 -42.84 27.18
C GLY A 107 45.14 -43.29 25.74
N MET A 108 44.90 -42.44 24.74
CA MET A 108 45.16 -42.73 23.34
C MET A 108 46.64 -42.50 23.00
N VAL A 109 47.24 -43.44 22.29
CA VAL A 109 48.65 -43.38 21.84
C VAL A 109 48.67 -43.03 20.35
N GLN A 110 49.57 -42.13 19.95
CA GLN A 110 49.75 -41.77 18.54
C GLN A 110 50.25 -42.99 17.77
N SER A 111 49.47 -43.49 16.82
CA SER A 111 49.89 -44.61 15.97
C SER A 111 51.03 -44.15 15.06
N ASP A 112 52.07 -44.98 14.93
CA ASP A 112 53.23 -44.72 14.07
C ASP A 112 52.81 -44.43 12.62
N PRO A 113 53.46 -43.48 11.92
CA PRO A 113 53.12 -43.09 10.56
C PRO A 113 53.34 -44.20 9.50
N ASP A 114 54.00 -45.30 9.85
CA ASP A 114 54.18 -46.48 8.96
C ASP A 114 53.06 -47.52 9.06
N ALA A 115 52.08 -47.33 9.95
CA ALA A 115 50.91 -48.20 10.04
C ALA A 115 49.87 -47.84 8.95
N SER A 116 50.22 -48.11 7.69
CA SER A 116 49.26 -48.06 6.57
C SER A 116 48.15 -49.10 6.79
N ILE A 117 46.95 -48.63 7.15
CA ILE A 117 45.75 -49.47 7.18
C ILE A 117 45.36 -49.69 5.71
N GLN A 118 45.78 -50.82 5.15
CA GLN A 118 45.31 -51.26 3.84
C GLN A 118 43.84 -51.65 3.95
N ILE A 119 42.96 -50.83 3.36
CA ILE A 119 41.57 -51.19 3.16
C ILE A 119 41.53 -52.17 1.97
N MET A 120 41.34 -53.47 2.25
CA MET A 120 41.00 -54.43 1.21
C MET A 120 39.61 -54.09 0.68
N MET A 121 39.58 -53.53 -0.54
CA MET A 121 38.34 -53.28 -1.26
C MET A 121 37.92 -54.59 -1.92
N ASP A 122 37.12 -55.39 -1.20
CA ASP A 122 36.45 -56.55 -1.77
C ASP A 122 35.15 -56.10 -2.44
N GLY A 123 35.02 -56.37 -3.74
CA GLY A 123 33.80 -56.20 -4.50
C GLY A 123 33.72 -54.97 -5.40
N ALA A 124 34.24 -55.09 -6.63
CA ALA A 124 33.53 -54.73 -7.87
C ALA A 124 34.49 -54.80 -9.08
N ALA A 125 34.72 -56.01 -9.60
CA ALA A 125 35.16 -56.21 -10.98
C ALA A 125 34.17 -57.16 -11.65
N VAL A 126 33.02 -56.60 -12.01
CA VAL A 126 32.05 -57.24 -12.90
C VAL A 126 31.79 -56.26 -14.03
N LEU A 127 32.30 -56.64 -15.22
CA LEU A 127 31.90 -56.24 -16.57
C LEU A 127 32.31 -54.84 -17.06
N ASN A 128 33.19 -54.81 -18.06
CA ASN A 128 32.77 -54.66 -19.47
C ASN A 128 33.97 -54.94 -20.40
N GLU A 129 33.77 -55.91 -21.30
CA GLU A 129 34.50 -56.08 -22.56
C GLU A 129 33.74 -55.30 -23.64
#